data_AF-A0A660PG48-F1
#
_entry.id   AF-A0A660PG48-F1
#
_cell.length_a   1.000
_cell.length_b   1.000
_cell.length_c   1.000
_cell.angle_alpha   90.00
_cell.angle_beta   90.00
_cell.angle_gamma   90.00
#
_symmetry.space_group_name_H-M   'P 1'
#
loop_
_entity.id
_entity.type
_entity.pdbx_description
1 polymer ?
#
loop_
_entity_poly.entity_id
_entity_poly.type
_entity_poly.pdbx_seq_one_letter_code
_entity_poly.pdbx_strand_id
1 'polypeptide(L)'
;MKLTPETIKNLSKEQLELLNELGDLAKKEAELTEKIEDTRRQAEKVGIGREREEVRSLMDDPEFDNLLSVRVINEREQIKEKIKSILLSLIKIGMDKLEIVNRQAANYGIDLKKR
;
A
#
# COMPACT_ATOMS: atom_id res chain seq x y z
N MET A 1 12.80 16.08 11.56
CA MET A 1 14.14 15.74 11.00
C MET A 1 13.91 15.25 9.58
N LYS A 2 14.60 15.83 8.61
CA LYS A 2 14.47 15.43 7.20
C LYS A 2 15.41 14.28 6.89
N LEU A 3 14.98 13.40 6.00
CA LEU A 3 15.84 12.35 5.44
C LEU A 3 16.73 13.00 4.36
N THR A 4 17.97 13.32 4.72
CA THR A 4 19.01 13.86 3.82
C THR A 4 20.17 12.86 3.68
N PRO A 5 21.03 12.98 2.65
CA PRO A 5 22.19 12.10 2.49
C PRO A 5 23.10 12.05 3.74
N GLU A 6 23.23 13.16 4.46
CA GLU A 6 24.01 13.24 5.70
C GLU A 6 23.36 12.45 6.84
N THR A 7 22.04 12.54 6.98
CA THR A 7 21.32 11.76 7.99
C THR A 7 21.34 10.27 7.70
N ILE A 8 21.29 9.88 6.41
CA ILE A 8 21.36 8.47 5.97
C ILE A 8 22.69 7.84 6.36
N LYS A 9 23.80 8.58 6.25
CA LYS A 9 25.14 8.11 6.65
C LYS A 9 25.24 7.78 8.15
N ASN A 10 24.40 8.40 8.97
CA ASN A 10 24.38 8.22 10.41
C ASN A 10 23.36 7.15 10.87
N LEU A 11 22.62 6.54 9.94
CA LEU A 11 21.68 5.48 10.26
C LEU A 11 22.42 4.15 10.46
N SER A 12 21.96 3.38 11.44
CA SER A 12 22.38 2.00 11.61
C SER A 12 21.90 1.14 10.44
N LYS A 13 22.56 -0.01 10.26
CA LYS A 13 22.17 -1.00 9.25
C LYS A 13 20.69 -1.41 9.39
N GLU A 14 20.23 -1.66 10.61
CA GLU A 14 18.83 -2.03 10.90
C GLU A 14 17.84 -0.92 10.50
N GLN A 15 18.17 0.35 10.80
CA GLN A 15 17.34 1.49 10.40
C GLN A 15 17.25 1.63 8.87
N LEU A 16 18.36 1.40 8.16
CA LEU A 16 18.39 1.44 6.70
C LEU A 16 17.58 0.29 6.08
N GLU A 17 17.71 -0.92 6.63
CA GLU A 17 16.95 -2.09 6.18
C GLU A 17 15.44 -1.86 6.32
N LEU A 18 14.99 -1.36 7.48
CA LEU A 18 13.58 -1.04 7.71
C LEU A 18 13.07 0.10 6.81
N LEU A 19 13.88 1.11 6.54
CA LEU A 19 13.50 2.18 5.60
C LEU A 19 13.39 1.67 4.16
N ASN A 20 14.30 0.79 3.73
CA ASN A 20 14.24 0.18 2.41
C ASN A 20 13.00 -0.71 2.28
N GLU A 21 12.75 -1.57 3.28
CA GLU A 21 11.57 -2.43 3.30
C GLU A 21 10.27 -1.61 3.29
N LEU A 22 10.22 -0.51 4.05
CA LEU A 22 9.11 0.44 4.01
C LEU A 22 8.89 1.02 2.60
N GLY A 23 9.98 1.39 1.92
CA GLY A 23 9.95 1.91 0.55
C GLY A 23 9.42 0.89 -0.45
N ASP A 24 9.90 -0.36 -0.38
CA ASP A 24 9.47 -1.44 -1.27
C ASP A 24 7.99 -1.78 -1.07
N LEU A 25 7.53 -1.85 0.18
CA LEU A 25 6.13 -2.09 0.48
C LEU A 25 5.23 -0.93 0.04
N ALA A 26 5.66 0.32 0.24
CA ALA A 26 4.90 1.49 -0.21
C ALA A 26 4.76 1.52 -1.74
N LYS A 27 5.83 1.16 -2.47
CA LYS A 27 5.77 1.00 -3.93
C LYS A 27 4.77 -0.08 -4.32
N LYS A 28 4.81 -1.24 -3.65
CA LYS A 28 3.89 -2.34 -3.94
C LYS A 28 2.42 -1.98 -3.63
N GLU A 29 2.17 -1.23 -2.57
CA GLU A 29 0.82 -0.72 -2.27
C GLU A 29 0.31 0.22 -3.38
N ALA A 30 1.16 1.11 -3.88
CA ALA A 30 0.81 2.02 -4.98
C ALA A 30 0.46 1.24 -6.26
N GLU A 31 1.28 0.24 -6.62
CA GLU A 31 1.02 -0.64 -7.78
C GLU A 31 -0.31 -1.41 -7.65
N LEU A 32 -0.64 -1.92 -6.46
CA LEU A 32 -1.92 -2.59 -6.24
C LEU A 32 -3.09 -1.62 -6.25
N THR A 33 -2.91 -0.40 -5.77
CA THR A 33 -3.93 0.65 -5.80
C THR A 33 -4.26 1.04 -7.23
N GLU A 34 -3.24 1.22 -8.07
CA GLU A 34 -3.41 1.47 -9.50
C GLU A 34 -4.15 0.32 -10.20
N LYS A 35 -3.78 -0.94 -9.91
CA LYS A 35 -4.50 -2.11 -10.44
C LYS A 35 -5.98 -2.12 -10.04
N ILE A 36 -6.30 -1.81 -8.78
CA ILE A 36 -7.69 -1.74 -8.32
C ILE A 36 -8.46 -0.63 -9.05
N GLU A 37 -7.85 0.54 -9.23
CA GLU A 37 -8.47 1.64 -9.97
C GLU A 37 -8.69 1.29 -11.44
N ASP A 38 -7.73 0.63 -12.08
CA ASP A 38 -7.86 0.21 -13.47
C ASP A 38 -8.95 -0.85 -13.66
N THR A 39 -9.02 -1.85 -12.78
CA THR A 39 -10.13 -2.83 -12.78
C THR A 39 -11.48 -2.11 -12.60
N ARG A 40 -11.56 -1.12 -11.71
CA ARG A 40 -12.78 -0.33 -11.51
C ARG A 40 -13.15 0.47 -12.76
N ARG A 41 -12.19 1.15 -13.39
CA ARG A 41 -12.41 1.91 -14.63
C ARG A 41 -12.83 1.01 -15.79
N GLN A 42 -12.28 -0.21 -15.87
CA GLN A 42 -12.69 -1.20 -16.86
C GLN A 42 -14.14 -1.63 -16.63
N ALA A 43 -14.51 -1.97 -15.38
CA ALA A 43 -15.89 -2.31 -15.02
C ALA A 43 -16.89 -1.17 -15.32
N GLU A 44 -16.50 0.09 -15.10
CA GLU A 44 -17.30 1.26 -15.45
C GLU A 44 -17.43 1.45 -16.99
N LYS A 45 -16.37 1.15 -17.76
CA LYS A 45 -16.36 1.24 -19.23
C LYS A 45 -17.12 0.13 -19.93
N VAL A 46 -17.09 -1.10 -19.41
CA VAL A 46 -17.82 -2.25 -19.99
C VAL A 46 -19.30 -2.26 -19.63
N GLY A 47 -19.79 -1.25 -18.90
CA GLY A 47 -21.21 -1.08 -18.68
C GLY A 47 -21.84 -2.20 -17.86
N ILE A 48 -21.20 -2.65 -16.77
CA ILE A 48 -21.86 -3.48 -15.72
C ILE A 48 -22.92 -2.64 -14.94
N GLY A 49 -23.55 -1.68 -15.62
CA GLY A 49 -24.65 -0.86 -15.17
C GLY A 49 -25.87 -0.89 -16.09
N ARG A 50 -25.78 -1.26 -17.38
CA ARG A 50 -26.95 -1.35 -18.27
C ARG A 50 -26.76 -2.37 -19.40
N GLU A 51 -27.71 -3.31 -19.44
CA GLU A 51 -28.07 -4.21 -20.55
C GLU A 51 -27.18 -5.43 -20.80
N ARG A 52 -27.63 -6.55 -20.22
CA ARG A 52 -27.31 -7.92 -20.63
C ARG A 52 -27.83 -8.14 -22.06
N GLU A 53 -26.93 -8.29 -23.02
CA GLU A 53 -27.06 -9.31 -24.06
C GLU A 53 -25.74 -9.45 -24.83
N GLU A 54 -25.25 -10.69 -24.87
CA GLU A 54 -24.35 -11.22 -25.90
C GLU A 54 -22.92 -10.65 -26.04
N VAL A 55 -21.98 -11.05 -25.18
CA VAL A 55 -20.59 -11.26 -25.65
C VAL A 55 -20.00 -12.53 -25.02
N ARG A 56 -19.43 -13.36 -25.90
CA ARG A 56 -18.76 -14.64 -25.65
C ARG A 56 -17.40 -14.42 -24.98
N SER A 57 -17.13 -15.11 -23.86
CA SER A 57 -15.90 -15.89 -23.59
C SER A 57 -15.82 -16.19 -22.09
N LEU A 58 -15.31 -17.34 -21.70
CA LEU A 58 -15.03 -17.74 -20.30
C LEU A 58 -14.11 -16.77 -19.52
N MET A 59 -13.59 -15.72 -20.17
CA MET A 59 -12.80 -14.63 -19.57
C MET A 59 -13.64 -13.41 -19.14
N ASP A 60 -14.91 -13.31 -19.55
CA ASP A 60 -15.82 -12.21 -19.18
C ASP A 60 -16.74 -12.59 -18.01
N ASP A 61 -16.35 -13.56 -17.18
CA ASP A 61 -17.13 -13.94 -16.00
C ASP A 61 -17.01 -12.83 -14.93
N PRO A 62 -18.10 -12.09 -14.62
CA PRO A 62 -18.07 -11.07 -13.60
C PRO A 62 -17.68 -11.63 -12.23
N GLU A 63 -17.89 -12.93 -11.98
CA GLU A 63 -17.41 -13.60 -10.77
C GLU A 63 -15.89 -13.73 -10.74
N PHE A 64 -15.23 -13.93 -11.89
CA PHE A 64 -13.78 -14.03 -11.98
C PHE A 64 -13.10 -12.67 -11.79
N ASP A 65 -13.63 -11.60 -12.40
CA ASP A 65 -13.17 -10.23 -12.17
C ASP A 65 -13.41 -9.78 -10.73
N ASN A 66 -14.53 -10.18 -10.13
CA ASN A 66 -14.78 -9.96 -8.70
C ASN A 66 -13.77 -10.74 -7.84
N LEU A 67 -13.46 -11.99 -8.15
CA LEU A 67 -12.48 -12.79 -7.40
C LEU A 67 -11.05 -12.23 -7.53
N LEU A 68 -10.66 -11.75 -8.70
CA LEU A 68 -9.38 -11.06 -8.91
C LEU A 68 -9.33 -9.74 -8.12
N SER A 69 -10.40 -8.94 -8.15
CA SER A 69 -10.48 -7.70 -7.38
C SER A 69 -10.38 -7.95 -5.87
N VAL A 70 -11.09 -8.96 -5.35
CA VAL A 70 -11.04 -9.34 -3.93
C VAL A 70 -9.65 -9.81 -3.54
N ARG A 71 -8.95 -10.58 -4.39
CA ARG A 71 -7.58 -11.01 -4.13
C ARG A 71 -6.62 -9.82 -4.06
N VAL A 72 -6.70 -8.90 -5.02
CA VAL A 72 -5.82 -7.72 -5.09
C VAL A 72 -6.10 -6.77 -3.91
N ILE A 73 -7.37 -6.60 -3.52
CA ILE A 73 -7.77 -5.85 -2.33
C ILE A 73 -7.18 -6.49 -1.06
N ASN A 74 -7.34 -7.81 -0.90
CA ASN A 74 -6.78 -8.53 0.24
C ASN A 74 -5.26 -8.43 0.31
N GLU A 75 -4.57 -8.53 -0.83
CA GLU A 75 -3.13 -8.36 -0.90
C GLU A 75 -2.71 -6.94 -0.49
N ARG A 76 -3.44 -5.91 -0.92
CA ARG A 76 -3.19 -4.53 -0.51
C ARG A 76 -3.37 -4.35 1.00
N GLU A 77 -4.43 -4.91 1.59
CA GLU A 77 -4.64 -4.81 3.03
C GLU A 77 -3.55 -5.55 3.83
N GLN A 78 -3.08 -6.71 3.37
CA GLN A 78 -1.92 -7.38 3.97
C GLN A 78 -0.64 -6.52 3.92
N ILE A 79 -0.42 -5.80 2.81
CA ILE A 79 0.72 -4.88 2.68
C ILE A 79 0.58 -3.71 3.63
N LYS A 80 -0.61 -3.12 3.78
CA LYS A 80 -0.85 -2.04 4.73
C LYS A 80 -0.54 -2.47 6.17
N GLU A 81 -0.93 -3.68 6.56
CA GLU A 81 -0.58 -4.21 7.89
C GLU A 81 0.93 -4.41 8.06
N LYS A 82 1.63 -4.88 7.01
CA LYS A 82 3.10 -4.96 7.04
C LYS A 82 3.75 -3.58 7.16
N ILE A 83 3.28 -2.59 6.39
CA ILE A 83 3.76 -1.20 6.47
C ILE A 83 3.57 -0.66 7.89
N LYS A 84 2.39 -0.90 8.48
CA LYS A 84 2.10 -0.52 9.87
C LYS A 84 3.07 -1.17 10.85
N SER A 85 3.36 -2.46 10.69
CA SER A 85 4.34 -3.17 11.51
C SER A 85 5.74 -2.57 11.40
N ILE A 86 6.21 -2.25 10.18
CA ILE A 86 7.52 -1.63 9.98
C ILE A 86 7.56 -0.23 10.59
N LEU A 87 6.51 0.57 10.42
CA LEU A 87 6.40 1.88 11.03
C LEU A 87 6.51 1.79 12.56
N LEU A 88 5.84 0.82 13.19
CA LEU A 88 5.97 0.57 14.63
C LEU A 88 7.40 0.19 15.03
N SER A 89 8.08 -0.64 14.24
CA SER A 89 9.49 -0.99 14.45
C SER A 89 10.41 0.22 14.34
N LEU A 90 10.24 1.06 13.31
CA LEU A 90 10.97 2.31 13.12
C LEU A 90 10.77 3.26 14.31
N ILE A 91 9.54 3.40 14.80
CA ILE A 91 9.24 4.23 15.97
C ILE A 91 9.88 3.63 17.23
N LYS A 92 9.91 2.30 17.39
CA LYS A 92 10.54 1.62 18.53
C LYS A 92 12.05 1.87 18.60
N ILE A 93 12.71 1.97 17.46
CA ILE A 93 14.16 2.27 17.37
C ILE A 93 14.47 3.78 17.32
N GLY A 94 13.49 4.64 17.64
CA GLY A 94 13.69 6.09 17.78
C GLY A 94 13.71 6.88 16.47
N MET A 95 13.14 6.35 15.40
CA MET A 95 13.02 7.04 14.10
C MET A 95 11.75 7.91 14.00
N ASP A 96 11.00 8.08 15.09
CA ASP A 96 9.78 8.88 15.19
C ASP A 96 9.98 10.37 14.89
N LYS A 97 11.22 10.86 15.08
CA LYS A 97 11.64 12.24 14.74
C LYS A 97 11.81 12.48 13.24
N LEU A 98 11.89 11.42 12.43
CA LEU A 98 11.94 11.55 10.97
C LEU A 98 10.56 11.96 10.45
N GLU A 99 10.51 13.06 9.71
CA GLU A 99 9.26 13.61 9.17
C GLU A 99 8.53 12.61 8.28
N ILE A 100 9.27 11.82 7.50
CA ILE A 100 8.66 10.81 6.64
C ILE A 100 8.01 9.67 7.44
N VAL A 101 8.65 9.21 8.51
CA VAL A 101 8.11 8.17 9.39
C VAL A 101 6.90 8.71 10.14
N ASN A 102 6.97 9.95 10.63
CA ASN A 102 5.87 10.60 11.34
C ASN A 102 4.63 10.78 10.46
N ARG A 103 4.83 11.30 9.25
CA ARG A 103 3.75 11.50 8.28
C ARG A 103 3.11 10.17 7.88
N GLN A 104 3.92 9.15 7.59
CA GLN A 104 3.37 7.85 7.24
C GLN A 104 2.69 7.19 8.44
N ALA A 105 3.24 7.25 9.64
CA ALA A 105 2.57 6.75 10.84
C ALA A 105 1.13 7.28 10.98
N ALA A 106 0.93 8.59 10.76
CA ALA A 106 -0.40 9.18 10.76
C ALA A 106 -1.34 8.63 9.67
N ASN A 107 -0.83 8.43 8.44
CA ASN A 107 -1.60 7.87 7.32
C ASN A 107 -2.09 6.43 7.58
N TYR A 108 -1.36 5.65 8.38
CA TYR A 108 -1.72 4.28 8.74
C TYR A 108 -2.36 4.17 10.14
N GLY A 109 -2.82 5.29 10.70
CA GLY A 109 -3.56 5.34 11.97
C GLY A 109 -2.72 5.09 13.23
N ILE A 110 -1.40 5.28 13.15
CA ILE A 110 -0.49 5.18 14.28
C ILE A 110 -0.38 6.56 14.96
N ASP A 111 -0.93 6.67 16.17
CA ASP A 111 -0.84 7.89 16.96
C ASP A 111 0.47 7.96 17.75
N LEU A 112 1.33 8.91 17.36
CA LEU A 112 2.62 9.16 17.99
C LEU A 112 2.51 10.01 19.27
N LYS A 113 1.36 10.64 19.54
CA LYS A 113 1.16 11.54 20.69
C LYS A 113 0.80 10.81 21.99
N LYS A 114 0.53 9.51 21.95
CA LYS A 114 0.20 8.68 23.12
C LYS A 114 1.42 8.04 23.81
N ARG A 115 2.62 8.55 23.57
CA ARG A 115 3.87 8.08 24.21
C ARG A 115 4.43 9.11 25.16
#